data_AF-A0A4S8P989-F1
#
_entry.id   AF-A0A4S8P989-F1
#
_cell.length_a   1.000
_cell.length_b   1.000
_cell.length_c   1.000
_cell.angle_alpha   90.00
_cell.angle_beta   90.00
_cell.angle_gamma   90.00
#
_symmetry.space_group_name_H-M   'P 1'
#
loop_
_entity.id
_entity.type
_entity.pdbx_description
1 polymer ?
#
loop_
_entity_poly.entity_id
_entity_poly.type
_entity_poly.pdbx_seq_one_letter_code
_entity_poly.pdbx_strand_id
1 'polypeptide(L)'
;MQGFDAEIEKAVSRASKAAGWMYALAAVTLIVGIVGAVNTGGIGLIAVLPAVGLLSGLGVIINLLAMHLMETWRQGNHARAADTRQQQ
;
A
#
# COMPACT_ATOMS: atom_id res chain seq x y z
N MET A 1 -6.06 -16.17 20.96
CA MET A 1 -5.23 -15.97 19.75
C MET A 1 -6.04 -15.41 18.57
N GLN A 2 -7.31 -15.79 18.36
CA GLN A 2 -8.20 -15.22 17.32
C GLN A 2 -8.33 -13.69 17.29
N GLY A 3 -8.16 -12.99 18.42
CA GLY A 3 -8.23 -11.52 18.45
C GLY A 3 -7.03 -10.82 17.78
N PHE A 4 -5.83 -11.39 17.90
CA PHE A 4 -4.62 -10.80 17.32
C PHE A 4 -4.61 -10.94 15.78
N ASP A 5 -5.09 -12.08 15.27
CA ASP A 5 -5.22 -12.34 13.83
C ASP A 5 -6.18 -11.33 13.18
N ALA A 6 -7.31 -11.07 13.83
CA ALA A 6 -8.30 -10.09 13.38
C ALA A 6 -7.75 -8.65 13.40
N GLU A 7 -6.89 -8.30 14.35
CA GLU A 7 -6.23 -6.99 14.40
C GLU A 7 -5.21 -6.81 13.28
N ILE A 8 -4.40 -7.84 13.00
CA ILE A 8 -3.44 -7.86 11.89
C ILE A 8 -4.19 -7.73 10.56
N GLU A 9 -5.22 -8.53 10.33
CA GLU A 9 -6.01 -8.49 9.10
C GLU A 9 -6.68 -7.11 8.91
N LYS A 10 -7.19 -6.51 9.99
CA LYS A 10 -7.76 -5.15 9.96
C LYS A 10 -6.70 -4.09 9.65
N ALA A 11 -5.49 -4.22 10.19
CA ALA A 11 -4.39 -3.30 9.90
C ALA A 11 -3.93 -3.42 8.44
N VAL A 12 -3.76 -4.65 7.94
CA VAL A 12 -3.42 -4.94 6.54
C VAL A 12 -4.50 -4.41 5.60
N SER A 13 -5.78 -4.67 5.89
CA SER A 13 -6.91 -4.17 5.09
C SER A 13 -6.94 -2.64 5.00
N ARG A 14 -6.66 -1.94 6.11
CA ARG A 14 -6.56 -0.48 6.14
C ARG A 14 -5.36 0.02 5.33
N ALA A 15 -4.20 -0.63 5.45
CA ALA A 15 -3.00 -0.29 4.69
C ALA A 15 -3.22 -0.50 3.18
N SER A 16 -3.81 -1.62 2.76
CA SER A 16 -4.14 -1.86 1.35
C SER A 16 -5.16 -0.85 0.82
N LYS A 17 -6.17 -0.47 1.61
CA LYS A 17 -7.10 0.62 1.24
C LYS A 17 -6.38 1.96 1.10
N ALA A 18 -5.47 2.29 2.02
CA ALA A 18 -4.68 3.51 1.93
C ALA A 18 -3.79 3.52 0.69
N ALA A 19 -3.13 2.40 0.37
CA ALA A 19 -2.37 2.23 -0.87
C ALA A 19 -3.26 2.46 -2.11
N GLY A 20 -4.46 1.85 -2.13
CA GLY A 20 -5.46 2.07 -3.17
C GLY A 20 -5.83 3.55 -3.36
N TRP A 21 -6.04 4.28 -2.25
CA TRP A 21 -6.31 5.72 -2.30
C TRP A 21 -5.12 6.53 -2.82
N MET A 22 -3.88 6.15 -2.51
CA MET A 22 -2.69 6.80 -3.05
C MET A 22 -2.60 6.65 -4.58
N TYR A 23 -2.92 5.47 -5.12
CA TYR A 23 -2.99 5.28 -6.57
C TYR A 23 -4.13 6.08 -7.21
N ALA A 24 -5.30 6.12 -6.58
CA ALA A 24 -6.42 6.92 -7.07
C ALA A 24 -6.06 8.41 -7.12
N LEU A 25 -5.42 8.93 -6.07
CA LEU A 25 -4.94 10.31 -6.03
C LEU A 25 -3.86 10.57 -7.09
N ALA A 26 -2.94 9.62 -7.32
CA ALA A 26 -1.94 9.74 -8.38
C ALA A 26 -2.60 9.84 -9.75
N ALA A 27 -3.62 9.01 -10.03
CA ALA A 27 -4.37 9.04 -11.28
C ALA A 27 -5.12 10.38 -11.46
N VAL A 28 -5.82 10.85 -10.43
CA VAL A 28 -6.51 12.15 -10.46
C VAL A 28 -5.51 13.28 -10.70
N THR A 29 -4.38 13.26 -9.99
CA THR A 29 -3.30 14.25 -10.14
C THR A 29 -2.78 14.27 -11.57
N LEU A 30 -2.56 13.10 -12.17
CA LEU A 30 -2.12 12.99 -13.57
C LEU A 30 -3.16 13.57 -14.54
N ILE A 31 -4.45 13.25 -14.35
CA ILE A 31 -5.55 13.78 -15.20
C ILE A 31 -5.58 15.31 -15.12
N VAL A 32 -5.49 15.87 -13.91
CA VAL A 32 -5.46 17.33 -13.73
C VAL A 32 -4.23 17.94 -14.40
N GLY A 33 -3.06 17.30 -14.30
CA GLY A 33 -1.85 17.72 -15.00
C GLY A 33 -2.02 17.72 -16.52
N ILE A 34 -2.65 16.68 -17.10
CA ILE A 34 -2.93 16.57 -18.53
C ILE A 34 -3.90 17.69 -18.98
N VAL A 35 -5.01 17.88 -18.26
CA VAL A 35 -5.99 18.94 -18.59
C VAL A 35 -5.36 20.33 -18.47
N GLY A 36 -4.55 20.56 -17.42
CA GLY A 36 -3.82 21.82 -17.23
C GLY A 36 -2.73 22.06 -18.29
N ALA A 37 -2.14 20.99 -18.82
CA ALA A 37 -1.12 21.06 -19.88
C ALA A 37 -1.68 21.65 -21.18
N VAL A 38 -2.96 21.43 -21.49
CA VAL A 38 -3.64 22.02 -22.65
C VAL A 38 -3.59 23.56 -22.63
N ASN A 39 -3.73 24.16 -21.44
CA ASN A 39 -3.72 25.62 -21.27
C ASN A 39 -2.32 26.21 -21.09
N THR A 40 -1.32 25.38 -20.77
CA THR A 40 0.04 25.84 -20.41
C THR A 40 1.11 25.42 -21.43
N GLY A 41 0.70 24.90 -22.59
CA GLY A 41 1.64 24.45 -23.63
C GLY A 41 2.52 23.27 -23.20
N GLY A 42 2.02 22.40 -22.31
CA GLY A 42 2.74 21.21 -21.83
C GLY A 42 3.46 21.35 -20.49
N ILE A 43 3.67 22.58 -19.98
CA ILE A 43 4.40 22.82 -18.72
C ILE A 43 3.66 22.22 -17.51
N GLY A 44 2.33 22.29 -17.51
CA GLY A 44 1.50 21.72 -16.45
C GLY A 44 1.67 20.20 -16.27
N LEU A 45 2.01 19.47 -17.33
CA LEU A 45 2.26 18.03 -17.23
C LEU A 45 3.60 17.75 -16.53
N ILE A 46 4.67 18.44 -16.94
CA ILE A 46 6.02 18.25 -16.40
C ILE A 46 6.06 18.55 -14.91
N ALA A 47 5.37 19.61 -14.46
CA ALA A 47 5.32 20.00 -13.06
C ALA A 47 4.63 18.96 -12.16
N VAL A 48 3.71 18.17 -12.72
CA VAL A 48 2.85 17.25 -11.97
C VAL A 48 3.42 15.82 -11.92
N LEU A 49 4.28 15.44 -12.87
CA LEU A 49 4.92 14.12 -12.90
C LEU A 49 5.63 13.72 -11.60
N PRO A 50 6.40 14.60 -10.92
CA PRO A 50 7.02 14.26 -9.64
C PRO A 50 5.99 13.90 -8.56
N ALA A 51 4.88 14.64 -8.49
CA ALA A 51 3.82 14.39 -7.52
C ALA A 51 3.12 13.03 -7.79
N VAL A 52 2.83 12.72 -9.06
CA VAL A 52 2.26 11.43 -9.46
C VAL A 52 3.21 10.28 -9.11
N GLY A 53 4.50 10.45 -9.38
CA GLY A 53 5.53 9.46 -9.04
C GLY A 53 5.61 9.21 -7.54
N LEU A 54 5.60 10.26 -6.72
CA LEU A 54 5.63 10.15 -5.25
C LEU A 54 4.39 9.46 -4.70
N LEU A 55 3.19 9.85 -5.15
CA LEU A 55 1.94 9.23 -4.70
C LEU A 55 1.88 7.75 -5.08
N SER A 56 2.25 7.42 -6.32
CA SER A 56 2.29 6.03 -6.78
C SER A 56 3.33 5.21 -6.02
N GLY A 57 4.54 5.76 -5.84
CA GLY A 57 5.61 5.10 -5.10
C GLY A 57 5.25 4.85 -3.64
N LEU A 58 4.64 5.82 -2.96
CA LEU A 58 4.13 5.64 -1.60
C LEU A 58 3.04 4.56 -1.54
N GLY A 59 2.14 4.52 -2.52
CA GLY A 59 1.14 3.46 -2.65
C GLY A 59 1.78 2.07 -2.74
N VAL A 60 2.84 1.92 -3.55
CA VAL A 60 3.61 0.68 -3.67
C VAL A 60 4.23 0.29 -2.33
N ILE A 61 4.93 1.21 -1.69
CA ILE A 61 5.63 0.96 -0.41
C ILE A 61 4.64 0.50 0.66
N ILE A 62 3.51 1.20 0.82
CA ILE A 62 2.49 0.84 1.80
C ILE A 62 1.94 -0.57 1.53
N ASN A 63 1.69 -0.90 0.26
CA ASN A 63 1.19 -2.22 -0.12
C ASN A 63 2.20 -3.34 0.16
N LEU A 64 3.49 -3.10 -0.13
CA LEU A 64 4.56 -4.06 0.16
C LEU A 64 4.73 -4.27 1.66
N LEU A 65 4.71 -3.20 2.45
CA LEU A 65 4.79 -3.29 3.92
C LEU A 65 3.60 -4.07 4.49
N ALA A 66 2.39 -3.86 3.95
CA ALA A 66 1.21 -4.60 4.36
C ALA A 66 1.33 -6.11 4.08
N MET A 67 1.79 -6.49 2.88
CA MET A 67 2.05 -7.90 2.55
C MET A 67 3.14 -8.49 3.44
N HIS A 68 4.21 -7.75 3.69
CA HIS A 68 5.31 -8.21 4.52
C HIS A 68 4.88 -8.46 5.97
N LEU A 69 4.03 -7.59 6.53
CA LEU A 69 3.43 -7.80 7.85
C LEU A 69 2.57 -9.06 7.91
N MET A 70 1.78 -9.32 6.86
CA MET A 70 0.94 -10.52 6.80
C MET A 70 1.79 -11.80 6.69
N GLU A 71 2.85 -11.77 5.88
CA GLU A 71 3.74 -12.91 5.68
C GLU A 71 4.55 -13.23 6.93
N THR A 72 5.15 -12.22 7.58
CA THR A 72 5.89 -12.41 8.84
C THR A 72 5.00 -12.92 9.96
N TRP A 73 3.75 -12.45 10.03
CA TRP A 73 2.76 -12.97 10.97
C TRP A 73 2.42 -14.45 10.68
N ARG A 74 2.17 -14.80 9.42
CA ARG A 74 1.88 -16.19 8.99
C ARG A 74 3.02 -17.15 9.36
N GLN A 75 4.27 -16.74 9.10
CA GLN A 75 5.47 -17.53 9.44
C GLN A 75 5.60 -17.74 10.95
N GLY A 76 5.39 -16.68 11.75
CA GLY A 76 5.42 -16.78 13.21
C GLY A 76 4.35 -17.72 13.79
N ASN A 77 3.16 -17.76 13.18
CA ASN A 77 2.09 -18.66 13.61
C ASN A 77 2.42 -20.14 13.30
N HIS A 78 3.02 -20.41 12.14
CA HIS A 78 3.48 -21.77 11.78
C HIS A 78 4.61 -22.28 12.68
N ALA A 79 5.57 -21.42 13.05
CA ALA A 79 6.65 -21.79 13.97
C ALA A 79 6.11 -22.21 15.36
N ARG A 80 5.18 -21.42 15.92
CA ARG A 80 4.53 -21.74 17.21
C ARG A 80 3.73 -23.04 17.17
N ALA A 81 3.04 -23.30 16.05
CA ALA A 81 2.31 -24.54 15.86
C ALA A 81 3.24 -25.77 15.76
N ALA A 82 4.47 -25.61 15.28
CA ALA A 82 5.47 -26.67 15.24
C ALA A 82 6.07 -26.98 16.63
N ASP A 83 6.41 -25.94 17.41
CA ASP A 83 6.91 -26.09 18.78
C ASP A 83 5.91 -26.82 19.68
N THR A 84 4.62 -26.51 19.54
CA THR A 84 3.55 -27.14 20.33
C THR A 84 3.45 -28.65 20.10
N ARG A 85 3.83 -29.16 18.92
CA ARG A 85 3.81 -30.61 18.61
C ARG A 85 5.03 -31.36 19.14
N GLN A 86 6.13 -30.68 19.44
CA GLN A 86 7.32 -31.32 20.02
C GLN A 86 7.22 -31.50 21.53
N GLN A 87 6.27 -30.83 22.17
CA GLN A 87 6.01 -30.93 23.61
C GLN A 87 4.91 -31.95 23.96
N GLN A 88 4.33 -32.62 22.97
CA GLN A 88 3.38 -33.74 23.12
C GLN A 88 4.05 -35.05 22.73
#